data_AF-A0ABD7Z5X4-F1
#
_entry.id   AF-A0ABD7Z5X4-F1
#
_cell.length_a   1.000
_cell.length_b   1.000
_cell.length_c   1.000
_cell.angle_alpha   90.00
_cell.angle_beta   90.00
_cell.angle_gamma   90.00
#
_symmetry.space_group_name_H-M   'P 1'
#
loop_
_entity.id
_entity.type
_entity.pdbx_description
1 polymer ?
#
loop_
_entity_poly.entity_id
_entity_poly.type
_entity_poly.pdbx_seq_one_letter_code
_entity_poly.pdbx_strand_id
1 'polypeptide(L)'
;MDHPYYHTDSYVFVWIFILPFFYIVFLPTLIIVYGKIYKFIKIGFAIIIAGWLVFSLIFADFYVFLFSITGALFPVILRYCQSFTAHFQGIKQKFYSVIVYIVLPFLCTFFWPAYLVAPALIEYWQNRPDSECKQNGRLVALSEDINLRIYPISKYPSFWIRSLAPKLEDYIFNIAEKNFCRQFSASQPTLIDSIGKINIDLNTLCQHPVSKKMASYCENPATRQIKFEWLEFELIKKDKNTKSPWQQFQDDLNNKYIYTKEEKLNYEIVNHHTELIENLKFDNQVQMFKFFDHYYNVITVPNPGWLPSVTEPLVINCPTDYDLKCYITHDFTNNWKVSYLYSFTINYKNNPDNDDQNSINQKLDAAKLAYQIIESVIEEMQVNH
;
A
#
# COMPACT_ATOMS: atom_id res chain seq x y z
N MET A 1 1.97 -0.54 -12.73
CA MET A 1 2.98 -1.60 -12.54
C MET A 1 3.27 -1.61 -11.07
N ASP A 2 2.91 -2.70 -10.38
CA ASP A 2 3.18 -2.83 -8.95
C ASP A 2 4.67 -2.63 -8.69
N HIS A 3 4.97 -1.75 -7.75
CA HIS A 3 6.33 -1.44 -7.37
C HIS A 3 7.04 -2.77 -7.03
N PRO A 4 8.29 -3.01 -7.44
CA PRO A 4 9.04 -4.25 -7.16
C PRO A 4 9.25 -4.59 -5.67
N TYR A 5 8.58 -3.87 -4.78
CA TYR A 5 8.62 -3.98 -3.33
C TYR A 5 8.21 -5.38 -2.81
N TYR A 6 7.36 -6.11 -3.53
CA TYR A 6 6.75 -7.36 -3.04
C TYR A 6 7.34 -8.66 -3.61
N HIS A 7 8.17 -8.61 -4.66
CA HIS A 7 8.69 -9.83 -5.30
C HIS A 7 10.16 -9.68 -5.70
N THR A 8 11.05 -10.20 -4.85
CA THR A 8 12.49 -10.34 -5.14
C THR A 8 12.77 -11.16 -6.38
N ASP A 9 11.90 -12.12 -6.68
CA ASP A 9 12.13 -13.12 -7.72
C ASP A 9 11.69 -12.58 -9.09
N SER A 10 10.84 -11.55 -9.09
CA SER A 10 10.34 -10.86 -10.29
C SER A 10 11.28 -9.76 -10.78
N TYR A 11 12.31 -9.40 -10.01
CA TYR A 11 13.19 -8.28 -10.34
C TYR A 11 14.01 -8.55 -11.61
N VAL A 12 14.49 -9.78 -11.81
CA VAL A 12 15.15 -10.21 -13.06
C VAL A 12 14.22 -10.07 -14.27
N PHE A 13 12.92 -10.31 -14.08
CA PHE A 13 11.93 -10.12 -15.14
C PHE A 13 11.73 -8.64 -15.47
N VAL A 14 11.62 -7.77 -14.47
CA VAL A 14 11.56 -6.30 -14.68
C VAL A 14 12.77 -5.83 -15.50
N TRP A 15 13.96 -6.38 -15.25
CA TRP A 15 15.17 -6.09 -16.02
C TRP A 15 15.09 -6.53 -17.49
N ILE A 16 14.58 -7.74 -17.76
CA ILE A 16 14.34 -8.22 -19.12
C ILE A 16 13.32 -7.33 -19.84
N PHE A 17 12.31 -6.81 -19.15
CA PHE A 17 11.32 -5.90 -19.71
C PHE A 17 11.84 -4.48 -19.96
N ILE A 18 12.82 -4.01 -19.18
CA ILE A 18 13.40 -2.67 -19.34
C ILE A 18 14.42 -2.60 -20.48
N LEU A 19 15.16 -3.69 -20.74
CA LEU A 19 16.16 -3.75 -21.82
C LEU A 19 15.61 -3.33 -23.21
N PRO A 20 14.44 -3.79 -23.66
CA PRO A 20 13.81 -3.32 -24.88
C PRO A 20 13.69 -1.80 -24.99
N PHE A 21 13.37 -1.10 -23.89
CA PHE A 21 13.22 0.36 -23.91
C PHE A 21 14.54 1.10 -24.18
N PHE A 22 15.67 0.57 -23.72
CA PHE A 22 16.98 1.09 -24.11
C PHE A 22 17.29 0.78 -25.56
N TYR A 23 17.08 -0.47 -26.01
CA TYR A 23 17.43 -0.86 -27.38
C TYR A 23 16.55 -0.19 -28.44
N ILE A 24 15.29 0.14 -28.13
CA ILE A 24 14.38 0.93 -28.97
C ILE A 24 14.97 2.29 -29.33
N VAL A 25 15.75 2.90 -28.43
CA VAL A 25 16.39 4.20 -28.67
C VAL A 25 17.83 4.05 -29.14
N PHE A 26 18.57 3.12 -28.55
CA PHE A 26 19.98 2.88 -28.81
C PHE A 26 20.24 2.39 -30.24
N LEU A 27 19.45 1.43 -30.75
CA LEU A 27 19.64 0.89 -32.10
C LEU A 27 19.39 1.95 -33.21
N PRO A 28 18.26 2.70 -33.20
CA PRO A 28 18.07 3.82 -34.13
C PRO A 28 19.18 4.87 -34.04
N THR A 29 19.63 5.18 -32.82
CA THR A 29 20.70 6.16 -32.64
C THR A 29 22.02 5.66 -33.21
N LEU A 30 22.38 4.40 -33.00
CA LEU A 30 23.53 3.76 -33.68
C LEU A 30 23.41 3.85 -35.20
N ILE A 31 22.23 3.58 -35.76
CA ILE A 31 21.98 3.66 -37.21
C ILE A 31 22.13 5.10 -37.73
N ILE A 32 21.61 6.11 -37.02
CA ILE A 32 21.77 7.52 -37.40
C ILE A 32 23.25 7.93 -37.39
N VAL A 33 23.96 7.54 -36.33
CA VAL A 33 25.34 7.95 -36.05
C VAL A 33 26.32 7.22 -36.96
N TYR A 34 26.26 5.90 -37.06
CA TYR A 34 27.23 5.09 -37.80
C TYR A 34 26.80 4.74 -39.22
N GLY A 35 25.49 4.75 -39.51
CA GLY A 35 24.95 4.36 -40.80
C GLY A 35 25.26 5.37 -41.92
N LYS A 36 25.77 4.86 -43.03
CA LYS A 36 25.82 5.55 -44.33
C LYS A 36 24.48 5.38 -45.04
N ILE A 37 23.47 6.12 -44.59
CA ILE A 37 22.08 6.00 -45.05
C ILE A 37 21.57 7.37 -45.50
N TYR A 38 20.58 7.38 -46.41
CA TYR A 38 19.92 8.57 -46.90
C TYR A 38 19.37 9.48 -45.79
N LYS A 39 19.44 10.80 -46.02
CA LYS A 39 19.09 11.84 -45.05
C LYS A 39 17.64 11.73 -44.54
N PHE A 40 16.69 11.37 -45.41
CA PHE A 40 15.28 11.23 -45.01
C PHE A 40 15.05 10.08 -44.03
N ILE A 41 15.80 8.98 -44.16
CA ILE A 41 15.73 7.83 -43.24
C ILE A 41 16.27 8.23 -41.85
N LYS A 42 17.34 9.04 -41.80
CA LYS A 42 17.86 9.57 -40.53
C LYS A 42 16.85 10.46 -39.81
N ILE A 43 16.11 11.28 -40.56
CA ILE A 43 15.04 12.12 -40.01
C ILE A 43 13.92 11.25 -39.45
N GLY A 44 13.52 10.19 -40.16
CA GLY A 44 12.52 9.23 -39.67
C GLY A 44 12.91 8.61 -38.32
N PHE A 45 14.14 8.12 -38.18
CA PHE A 45 14.62 7.58 -36.90
C PHE A 45 14.72 8.65 -35.80
N ALA A 46 15.12 9.88 -36.13
CA ALA A 46 15.19 10.98 -35.16
C ALA A 46 13.80 11.34 -34.61
N ILE A 47 12.76 11.31 -35.45
CA ILE A 47 11.37 11.51 -35.03
C ILE A 47 10.91 10.40 -34.07
N ILE A 48 11.26 9.13 -34.36
CA ILE A 48 10.94 7.99 -33.48
C ILE A 48 11.60 8.17 -32.10
N ILE A 49 12.88 8.53 -32.06
CA ILE A 49 13.61 8.78 -30.81
C ILE A 49 12.98 9.95 -30.03
N ALA A 50 12.71 11.07 -30.71
CA ALA A 50 12.12 12.25 -30.07
C ALA A 50 10.72 11.95 -29.51
N GLY A 51 9.88 11.26 -30.28
CA GLY A 51 8.55 10.82 -29.84
C GLY A 51 8.63 9.89 -28.63
N TRP A 52 9.58 8.95 -28.63
CA TRP A 52 9.81 8.03 -27.50
C TRP A 52 10.26 8.75 -26.23
N LEU A 53 11.19 9.72 -26.35
CA LEU A 53 11.67 10.50 -25.20
C LEU A 53 10.58 11.39 -24.62
N VAL A 54 9.76 12.04 -25.46
CA VAL A 54 8.61 12.84 -25.01
C VAL A 54 7.56 11.96 -24.35
N PHE A 55 7.25 10.80 -24.93
CA PHE A 55 6.35 9.83 -24.31
C PHE A 55 6.87 9.36 -22.96
N SER A 56 8.16 9.03 -22.86
CA SER A 56 8.78 8.57 -21.60
C SER A 56 8.79 9.66 -20.53
N LEU A 57 8.94 10.93 -20.92
CA LEU A 57 8.93 12.06 -19.99
C LEU A 57 7.53 12.36 -19.43
N ILE A 58 6.49 12.24 -20.27
CA ILE A 58 5.13 12.64 -19.92
C ILE A 58 4.32 11.49 -19.30
N PHE A 59 4.51 10.27 -19.81
CA PHE A 59 3.64 9.13 -19.52
C PHE A 59 4.35 7.96 -18.84
N ALA A 60 5.68 7.95 -18.78
CA ALA A 60 6.45 6.91 -18.09
C ALA A 60 7.12 7.44 -16.81
N ASP A 61 7.70 6.51 -16.05
CA ASP A 61 8.49 6.83 -14.86
C ASP A 61 9.80 7.55 -15.23
N PHE A 62 10.27 8.44 -14.36
CA PHE A 62 11.51 9.19 -14.51
C PHE A 62 12.72 8.27 -14.78
N TYR A 63 12.73 7.08 -14.20
CA TYR A 63 13.75 6.06 -14.45
C TYR A 63 13.76 5.58 -15.92
N VAL A 64 12.59 5.40 -16.54
CA VAL A 64 12.47 4.98 -17.96
C VAL A 64 12.95 6.08 -18.90
N PHE A 65 12.68 7.34 -18.55
CA PHE A 65 13.19 8.50 -19.28
C PHE A 65 14.72 8.60 -19.21
N LEU A 66 15.31 8.53 -18.00
CA LEU A 66 16.76 8.51 -17.81
C LEU A 66 17.43 7.34 -18.55
N PHE A 67 16.78 6.19 -18.57
CA PHE A 67 17.28 5.03 -19.29
C PHE A 67 17.28 5.26 -20.81
N SER A 68 16.18 5.76 -21.34
CA SER A 68 16.02 6.04 -22.77
C SER A 68 16.97 7.13 -23.28
N ILE A 69 17.16 8.21 -22.51
CA ILE A 69 18.06 9.31 -22.90
C ILE A 69 19.52 8.86 -22.94
N THR A 70 19.93 7.95 -22.05
CA THR A 70 21.28 7.40 -22.08
C THR A 70 21.52 6.54 -23.33
N GLY A 71 20.52 5.77 -23.77
CA GLY A 71 20.55 5.05 -25.04
C GLY A 71 20.71 5.96 -26.27
N ALA A 72 20.11 7.16 -26.24
CA ALA A 72 20.25 8.16 -27.31
C ALA A 72 21.61 8.87 -27.31
N LEU A 73 22.11 9.27 -26.14
CA LEU A 73 23.36 10.04 -26.05
C LEU A 73 24.59 9.17 -26.28
N PHE A 74 24.52 7.88 -25.94
CA PHE A 74 25.70 7.03 -25.90
C PHE A 74 26.38 6.81 -27.27
N PRO A 75 25.66 6.47 -28.37
CA PRO A 75 26.28 6.39 -29.70
C PRO A 75 26.94 7.71 -30.16
N VAL A 76 26.35 8.85 -29.79
CA VAL A 76 26.88 10.18 -30.11
C VAL A 76 28.19 10.43 -29.38
N ILE A 77 28.24 10.15 -28.08
CA ILE A 77 29.45 10.24 -27.24
C ILE A 77 30.53 9.29 -27.77
N LEU A 78 30.16 8.05 -28.12
CA LEU A 78 31.10 7.05 -28.62
C LEU A 78 31.74 7.48 -29.94
N ARG A 79 30.97 8.08 -30.86
CA ARG A 79 31.51 8.64 -32.10
C ARG A 79 32.43 9.84 -31.84
N TYR A 80 32.08 10.68 -30.86
CA TYR A 80 32.94 11.78 -30.46
C TYR A 80 34.28 11.28 -29.91
N CYS A 81 34.26 10.28 -29.02
CA CYS A 81 35.46 9.63 -28.50
C CYS A 81 36.30 8.98 -29.61
N GLN A 82 35.68 8.30 -30.59
CA GLN A 82 36.40 7.71 -31.72
C GLN A 82 37.06 8.77 -32.61
N SER A 83 36.35 9.87 -32.89
CA SER A 83 36.91 10.99 -33.64
C SER A 83 38.11 11.61 -32.90
N PHE A 84 38.02 11.73 -31.58
CA PHE A 84 39.12 12.19 -30.74
C PHE A 84 40.31 11.22 -30.74
N THR A 85 40.03 9.90 -30.75
CA THR A 85 41.06 8.85 -30.75
C THR A 85 41.93 8.87 -32.01
N ALA A 86 41.35 9.29 -33.15
CA ALA A 86 42.06 9.41 -34.42
C ALA A 86 43.19 10.47 -34.41
N HIS A 87 43.21 11.37 -33.43
CA HIS A 87 44.27 12.39 -33.28
C HIS A 87 45.50 11.89 -32.52
N PHE A 88 45.45 10.72 -31.87
CA PHE A 88 46.61 10.15 -31.18
C PHE A 88 47.44 9.27 -32.14
N GLN A 89 48.75 9.21 -31.90
CA GLN A 89 49.69 8.35 -32.66
C GLN A 89 50.43 7.37 -31.74
N GLY A 90 50.88 6.25 -32.30
CA GLY A 90 51.76 5.28 -31.62
C GLY A 90 51.05 4.44 -30.55
N ILE A 91 51.75 4.13 -29.46
CA ILE A 91 51.25 3.23 -28.39
C ILE A 91 49.99 3.80 -27.72
N LYS A 92 49.89 5.13 -27.58
CA LYS A 92 48.71 5.81 -27.03
C LYS A 92 47.47 5.55 -27.88
N GLN A 93 47.60 5.60 -29.21
CA GLN A 93 46.48 5.29 -30.11
C GLN A 93 45.98 3.86 -29.94
N LYS A 94 46.89 2.86 -29.89
CA LYS A 94 46.51 1.45 -29.69
C LYS A 94 45.76 1.23 -28.37
N PHE A 95 46.24 1.85 -27.29
CA PHE A 95 45.60 1.76 -25.98
C PHE A 95 44.20 2.41 -25.97
N TYR A 96 44.08 3.65 -26.47
CA TYR A 96 42.77 4.33 -26.54
C TYR A 96 41.81 3.64 -27.51
N SER A 97 42.29 3.03 -28.59
CA SER A 97 41.45 2.25 -29.49
C SER A 97 40.84 1.03 -28.80
N VAL A 98 41.60 0.30 -27.98
CA VAL A 98 41.02 -0.81 -27.20
C VAL A 98 39.95 -0.31 -26.24
N ILE A 99 40.19 0.83 -25.56
CA ILE A 99 39.22 1.41 -24.64
C ILE A 99 37.94 1.84 -25.37
N VAL A 100 38.07 2.61 -26.45
CA VAL A 100 36.93 3.23 -27.12
C VAL A 100 36.14 2.27 -28.01
N TYR A 101 36.79 1.26 -28.60
CA TYR A 101 36.14 0.31 -29.51
C TYR A 101 35.72 -1.00 -28.86
N ILE A 102 36.25 -1.34 -27.68
CA ILE A 102 35.94 -2.62 -27.01
C ILE A 102 35.39 -2.38 -25.60
N VAL A 103 36.15 -1.68 -24.75
CA VAL A 103 35.80 -1.56 -23.32
C VAL A 103 34.56 -0.68 -23.10
N LEU A 104 34.52 0.50 -23.73
CA LEU A 104 33.43 1.46 -23.55
C LEU A 104 32.09 0.95 -24.09
N PRO A 105 31.99 0.37 -25.31
CA PRO A 105 30.75 -0.27 -25.76
C PRO A 105 30.32 -1.42 -24.85
N PHE A 106 31.26 -2.23 -24.34
CA PHE A 106 30.94 -3.36 -23.47
C PHE A 106 30.41 -2.89 -22.10
N LEU A 107 31.08 -1.93 -21.47
CA LEU A 107 30.65 -1.36 -20.19
C LEU A 107 29.27 -0.70 -20.30
N CYS A 108 28.98 -0.05 -21.41
CA CYS A 108 27.69 0.64 -21.55
C CYS A 108 26.54 -0.29 -21.95
N THR A 109 26.81 -1.37 -22.68
CA THR A 109 25.78 -2.37 -23.01
C THR A 109 25.40 -3.20 -21.79
N PHE A 110 26.36 -3.54 -20.92
CA PHE A 110 26.15 -4.49 -19.84
C PHE A 110 26.12 -3.88 -18.42
N PHE A 111 26.77 -2.73 -18.20
CA PHE A 111 26.96 -2.20 -16.83
C PHE A 111 26.31 -0.83 -16.60
N TRP A 112 26.12 0.01 -17.62
CA TRP A 112 25.45 1.31 -17.45
C TRP A 112 24.01 1.21 -16.88
N PRO A 113 23.17 0.24 -17.31
CA PRO A 113 21.89 -0.02 -16.66
C PRO A 113 22.01 -0.40 -15.18
N ALA A 114 23.07 -1.14 -14.82
CA ALA A 114 23.32 -1.57 -13.46
C ALA A 114 23.73 -0.39 -12.55
N TYR A 115 24.49 0.59 -13.05
CA TYR A 115 24.96 1.72 -12.22
C TYR A 115 23.87 2.71 -11.79
N LEU A 116 22.79 2.87 -12.57
CA LEU A 116 21.69 3.78 -12.22
C LEU A 116 20.79 3.21 -11.11
N VAL A 117 20.78 1.89 -10.94
CA VAL A 117 19.88 1.21 -10.00
C VAL A 117 20.64 0.49 -8.91
N ALA A 118 21.94 0.24 -9.07
CA ALA A 118 22.80 -0.25 -8.01
C ALA A 118 22.69 0.60 -6.73
N PRO A 119 22.62 1.95 -6.76
CA PRO A 119 22.38 2.73 -5.55
C PRO A 119 21.06 2.38 -4.86
N ALA A 120 19.94 2.31 -5.60
CA ALA A 120 18.63 1.96 -5.05
C ALA A 120 18.59 0.51 -4.53
N LEU A 121 19.25 -0.43 -5.23
CA LEU A 121 19.40 -1.81 -4.79
C LEU A 121 20.27 -1.90 -3.53
N ILE A 122 21.42 -1.23 -3.51
CA ILE A 122 22.31 -1.22 -2.35
C ILE A 122 21.59 -0.62 -1.16
N GLU A 123 20.89 0.50 -1.33
CA GLU A 123 20.07 1.13 -0.29
C GLU A 123 18.99 0.17 0.21
N TYR A 124 18.27 -0.49 -0.69
CA TYR A 124 17.28 -1.50 -0.34
C TYR A 124 17.88 -2.70 0.42
N TRP A 125 18.99 -3.25 -0.05
CA TRP A 125 19.70 -4.35 0.62
C TRP A 125 20.25 -3.94 1.98
N GLN A 126 20.74 -2.70 2.11
CA GLN A 126 21.21 -2.13 3.36
C GLN A 126 20.07 -1.85 4.34
N ASN A 127 18.88 -1.52 3.83
CA ASN A 127 17.68 -1.24 4.61
C ASN A 127 16.84 -2.48 4.93
N ARG A 128 17.28 -3.69 4.56
CA ARG A 128 16.59 -4.93 4.95
C ARG A 128 16.81 -5.30 6.42
N PRO A 129 15.77 -5.85 7.08
CA PRO A 129 15.89 -6.50 8.38
C PRO A 129 16.98 -7.57 8.34
N ASP A 130 17.78 -7.62 9.40
CA ASP A 130 18.78 -8.66 9.61
C ASP A 130 18.14 -10.00 9.99
N SER A 131 18.90 -11.09 9.83
CA SER A 131 18.43 -12.45 10.11
C SER A 131 18.00 -12.63 11.56
N GLU A 132 18.71 -11.99 12.50
CA GLU A 132 18.36 -11.97 13.92
C GLU A 132 16.96 -11.41 14.14
N CYS A 133 16.67 -10.23 13.58
CA CYS A 133 15.36 -9.60 13.73
C CYS A 133 14.23 -10.39 13.06
N LYS A 134 14.52 -11.03 11.93
CA LYS A 134 13.56 -11.91 11.26
C LYS A 134 13.19 -13.13 12.11
N GLN A 135 14.15 -13.69 12.85
CA GLN A 135 13.94 -14.87 13.69
C GLN A 135 13.30 -14.54 15.04
N ASN A 136 13.73 -13.45 15.66
CA ASN A 136 13.33 -13.11 17.02
C ASN A 136 12.14 -12.15 17.07
N GLY A 137 11.86 -11.42 15.98
CA GLY A 137 10.89 -10.33 15.99
C GLY A 137 11.30 -9.21 16.96
N ARG A 138 10.38 -8.26 17.16
CA ARG A 138 10.55 -7.11 18.06
C ARG A 138 9.32 -6.92 18.92
N LEU A 139 9.56 -6.53 20.17
CA LEU A 139 8.51 -6.34 21.17
C LEU A 139 8.03 -4.89 21.17
N VAL A 140 6.71 -4.74 21.16
CA VAL A 140 6.02 -3.46 21.34
C VAL A 140 5.00 -3.58 22.46
N ALA A 141 4.80 -2.52 23.23
CA ALA A 141 3.82 -2.46 24.30
C ALA A 141 2.68 -1.52 23.92
N LEU A 142 1.46 -2.04 23.91
CA LEU A 142 0.24 -1.22 23.87
C LEU A 142 -0.02 -0.58 25.24
N SER A 143 0.26 -1.35 26.30
CA SER A 143 0.20 -0.93 27.71
C SER A 143 1.18 -1.77 28.51
N GLU A 144 1.36 -1.47 29.80
CA GLU A 144 2.26 -2.25 30.68
C GLU A 144 1.93 -3.76 30.67
N ASP A 145 0.65 -4.10 30.48
CA ASP A 145 0.15 -5.48 30.53
C ASP A 145 -0.02 -6.15 29.17
N ILE A 146 0.12 -5.40 28.06
CA ILE A 146 -0.16 -5.93 26.71
C ILE A 146 1.04 -5.70 25.80
N ASN A 147 1.81 -6.78 25.64
CA ASN A 147 2.99 -6.83 24.80
C ASN A 147 2.71 -7.65 23.53
N LEU A 148 3.11 -7.12 22.38
CA LEU A 148 3.01 -7.76 21.08
C LEU A 148 4.41 -8.04 20.52
N ARG A 149 4.58 -9.18 19.85
CA ARG A 149 5.79 -9.53 19.10
C ARG A 149 5.52 -9.39 17.60
N ILE A 150 6.22 -8.45 16.99
CA ILE A 150 6.10 -8.10 15.57
C ILE A 150 7.29 -8.67 14.81
N TYR A 151 7.01 -9.38 13.71
CA TYR A 151 8.04 -9.97 12.85
C TYR A 151 8.19 -9.15 11.56
N PRO A 152 9.40 -8.73 11.15
CA PRO A 152 9.66 -7.93 9.93
C PRO A 152 9.25 -8.61 8.62
N ILE A 153 9.30 -9.94 8.59
CA ILE A 153 8.70 -10.76 7.55
C ILE A 153 7.45 -11.35 8.16
N SER A 154 6.47 -10.48 8.44
CA SER A 154 5.20 -10.93 8.97
C SER A 154 4.48 -11.74 7.89
N LYS A 155 3.51 -12.56 8.30
CA LYS A 155 2.59 -13.24 7.38
C LYS A 155 1.67 -12.25 6.63
N TYR A 156 1.82 -10.94 6.89
CA TYR A 156 1.07 -9.82 6.33
C TYR A 156 1.99 -8.90 5.51
N PRO A 157 1.43 -8.09 4.59
CA PRO A 157 2.15 -6.99 3.98
C PRO A 157 2.77 -6.05 5.02
N SER A 158 3.84 -5.36 4.63
CA SER A 158 4.52 -4.41 5.51
C SER A 158 3.56 -3.32 6.01
N PHE A 159 3.56 -3.09 7.32
CA PHE A 159 2.76 -2.07 7.98
C PHE A 159 3.63 -1.15 8.85
N TRP A 160 3.01 -0.13 9.44
CA TRP A 160 3.73 0.94 10.14
C TRP A 160 3.42 0.96 11.64
N ILE A 161 4.43 1.31 12.43
CA ILE A 161 4.34 1.44 13.89
C ILE A 161 4.89 2.79 14.30
N ARG A 162 4.19 3.52 15.17
CA ARG A 162 4.68 4.79 15.73
C ARG A 162 5.01 4.61 17.21
N SER A 163 6.19 5.09 17.59
CA SER A 163 6.74 4.95 18.94
C SER A 163 6.36 6.13 19.83
N LEU A 164 6.09 5.85 21.11
CA LEU A 164 5.93 6.86 22.16
C LEU A 164 7.21 7.09 22.96
N ALA A 165 8.31 6.44 22.61
CA ALA A 165 9.55 6.63 23.36
C ALA A 165 10.04 8.08 23.19
N PRO A 166 10.45 8.81 24.25
CA PRO A 166 10.80 10.25 24.21
C PRO A 166 11.88 10.67 23.20
N LYS A 167 12.62 9.70 22.64
CA LYS A 167 13.65 9.92 21.61
C LYS A 167 13.16 9.59 20.18
N LEU A 168 11.92 9.12 20.04
CA LEU A 168 11.34 8.54 18.83
C LEU A 168 9.89 9.03 18.56
N GLU A 169 9.39 10.02 19.31
CA GLU A 169 7.97 10.46 19.32
C GLU A 169 7.43 10.88 17.93
N ASP A 170 8.29 11.24 16.97
CA ASP A 170 7.89 11.66 15.61
C ASP A 170 8.18 10.62 14.52
N TYR A 171 8.69 9.44 14.87
CA TYR A 171 9.11 8.45 13.86
C TYR A 171 8.05 7.36 13.65
N ILE A 172 7.61 7.26 12.40
CA ILE A 172 6.81 6.13 11.89
C ILE A 172 7.79 5.11 11.31
N PHE A 173 7.77 3.90 11.85
CA PHE A 173 8.66 2.81 11.45
C PHE A 173 7.91 1.80 10.60
N ASN A 174 8.41 1.52 9.41
CA ASN A 174 7.96 0.40 8.60
C ASN A 174 8.61 -0.89 9.13
N ILE A 175 7.80 -1.91 9.42
CA ILE A 175 8.31 -3.19 9.96
C ILE A 175 9.27 -3.92 9.02
N ALA A 176 9.17 -3.67 7.71
CA ALA A 176 10.01 -4.28 6.69
C ALA A 176 11.37 -3.60 6.54
N GLU A 177 11.70 -2.61 7.38
CA GLU A 177 12.95 -1.86 7.32
C GLU A 177 13.89 -2.21 8.49
N LYS A 178 15.19 -2.10 8.23
CA LYS A 178 16.25 -2.33 9.22
C LYS A 178 16.17 -1.37 10.40
N ASN A 179 15.67 -0.15 10.18
CA ASN A 179 15.54 0.84 11.23
C ASN A 179 14.54 0.40 12.31
N PHE A 180 13.45 -0.28 11.93
CA PHE A 180 12.57 -0.93 12.90
C PHE A 180 13.34 -1.90 13.81
N CYS A 181 14.14 -2.78 13.22
CA CYS A 181 14.95 -3.75 13.97
C CYS A 181 16.00 -3.13 14.89
N ARG A 182 16.47 -1.91 14.58
CA ARG A 182 17.44 -1.17 15.40
C ARG A 182 16.79 -0.43 16.57
N GLN A 183 15.58 0.08 16.39
CA GLN A 183 14.90 0.91 17.38
C GLN A 183 14.09 0.11 18.39
N PHE A 184 13.59 -1.05 17.97
CA PHE A 184 12.84 -1.94 18.84
C PHE A 184 13.73 -3.11 19.29
N SER A 185 13.49 -3.62 20.49
CA SER A 185 14.25 -4.73 21.08
C SER A 185 13.47 -6.06 20.98
N ALA A 186 14.19 -7.18 20.90
CA ALA A 186 13.61 -8.51 20.98
C ALA A 186 13.27 -8.95 22.42
N SER A 187 13.85 -8.27 23.42
CA SER A 187 13.78 -8.63 24.84
C SER A 187 13.06 -7.61 25.72
N GLN A 188 13.01 -6.35 25.32
CA GLN A 188 12.34 -5.28 26.06
C GLN A 188 11.27 -4.63 25.17
N PRO A 189 10.00 -4.56 25.62
CA PRO A 189 8.95 -3.94 24.84
C PRO A 189 9.11 -2.42 24.82
N THR A 190 8.94 -1.82 23.65
CA THR A 190 8.89 -0.36 23.48
C THR A 190 7.44 0.11 23.43
N LEU A 191 7.10 1.15 24.20
CA LEU A 191 5.76 1.76 24.18
C LEU A 191 5.46 2.42 22.83
N ILE A 192 4.25 2.20 22.33
CA ILE A 192 3.76 2.72 21.06
C ILE A 192 2.39 3.40 21.23
N ASP A 193 2.01 4.25 20.28
CA ASP A 193 0.66 4.85 20.22
C ASP A 193 -0.20 4.35 19.05
N SER A 194 0.42 3.72 18.05
CA SER A 194 -0.30 3.22 16.90
C SER A 194 0.42 2.10 16.14
N ILE A 195 -0.39 1.18 15.63
CA ILE A 195 -0.05 0.21 14.59
C ILE A 195 -1.01 0.46 13.43
N GLY A 196 -0.48 0.93 12.29
CA GLY A 196 -1.28 1.38 11.17
C GLY A 196 -1.37 0.35 10.04
N LYS A 197 -2.59 0.12 9.56
CA LYS A 197 -2.92 -0.51 8.27
C LYS A 197 -2.32 -1.90 8.05
N ILE A 198 -2.60 -2.82 8.98
CA ILE A 198 -2.33 -4.24 8.75
C ILE A 198 -3.37 -4.74 7.75
N ASN A 199 -2.91 -5.07 6.54
CA ASN A 199 -3.76 -5.61 5.47
C ASN A 199 -3.75 -7.14 5.50
N ILE A 200 -4.94 -7.72 5.45
CA ILE A 200 -5.20 -9.14 5.46
C ILE A 200 -5.93 -9.47 4.14
N ASP A 201 -5.17 -9.97 3.16
CA ASP A 201 -5.74 -10.56 1.95
C ASP A 201 -6.13 -12.02 2.24
N LEU A 202 -7.42 -12.26 2.42
CA LEU A 202 -7.93 -13.58 2.78
C LEU A 202 -7.70 -14.66 1.71
N ASN A 203 -7.47 -14.31 0.44
CA ASN A 203 -7.11 -15.29 -0.59
C ASN A 203 -5.71 -15.86 -0.34
N THR A 204 -4.75 -14.99 -0.05
CA THR A 204 -3.37 -15.38 0.28
C THR A 204 -3.31 -16.04 1.66
N LEU A 205 -4.07 -15.49 2.60
CA LEU A 205 -4.08 -15.91 3.99
C LEU A 205 -4.71 -17.30 4.19
N CYS A 206 -5.70 -17.71 3.38
CA CYS A 206 -6.23 -19.06 3.42
C CYS A 206 -5.29 -20.13 2.83
N GLN A 207 -4.23 -19.73 2.12
CA GLN A 207 -3.16 -20.67 1.72
C GLN A 207 -2.25 -20.99 2.92
N HIS A 208 -2.08 -20.03 3.83
CA HIS A 208 -1.22 -20.13 5.00
C HIS A 208 -1.90 -19.54 6.25
N PRO A 209 -2.93 -20.21 6.80
CA PRO A 209 -3.66 -19.68 7.92
C PRO A 209 -2.76 -19.53 9.14
N VAL A 210 -2.83 -18.35 9.74
CA VAL A 210 -1.97 -17.90 10.83
C VAL A 210 -2.48 -18.37 12.21
N SER A 211 -3.78 -18.62 12.34
CA SER A 211 -4.42 -19.06 13.59
C SER A 211 -5.43 -20.19 13.35
N LYS A 212 -5.80 -20.91 14.43
CA LYS A 212 -6.83 -21.96 14.38
C LYS A 212 -8.21 -21.43 14.02
N LYS A 213 -8.61 -20.27 14.57
CA LYS A 213 -9.89 -19.60 14.26
C LYS A 213 -9.97 -19.29 12.76
N MET A 214 -8.85 -18.87 12.18
CA MET A 214 -8.79 -18.49 10.77
C MET A 214 -8.64 -19.69 9.82
N ALA A 215 -7.91 -20.73 10.22
CA ALA A 215 -7.93 -22.02 9.52
C ALA A 215 -9.36 -22.57 9.44
N SER A 216 -10.10 -22.51 10.55
CA SER A 216 -11.52 -22.93 10.59
C SER A 216 -12.41 -22.10 9.65
N TYR A 217 -12.16 -20.80 9.49
CA TYR A 217 -12.85 -19.98 8.49
C TYR A 217 -12.52 -20.43 7.07
N CYS A 218 -11.25 -20.73 6.78
CA CYS A 218 -10.80 -21.14 5.46
C CYS A 218 -11.27 -22.55 5.05
N GLU A 219 -11.43 -23.46 6.02
CA GLU A 219 -11.81 -24.87 5.83
C GLU A 219 -13.31 -25.08 5.64
N ASN A 220 -14.17 -24.14 6.07
CA ASN A 220 -15.62 -24.32 6.01
C ASN A 220 -16.26 -23.64 4.79
N PRO A 221 -16.66 -24.38 3.74
CA PRO A 221 -17.32 -23.79 2.57
C PRO A 221 -18.71 -23.20 2.87
N ALA A 222 -19.35 -23.55 4.00
CA ALA A 222 -20.62 -22.92 4.42
C ALA A 222 -20.41 -21.49 4.96
N THR A 223 -19.24 -21.17 5.54
CA THR A 223 -18.87 -19.80 5.95
C THR A 223 -18.34 -18.94 4.80
N ARG A 224 -18.08 -19.52 3.61
CA ARG A 224 -17.71 -18.77 2.38
C ARG A 224 -18.88 -18.07 1.69
N GLN A 225 -20.06 -17.97 2.33
CA GLN A 225 -21.13 -17.10 1.81
C GLN A 225 -20.70 -15.63 1.80
N ILE A 226 -19.89 -15.23 2.77
CA ILE A 226 -19.22 -13.93 2.85
C ILE A 226 -17.78 -14.17 2.44
N LYS A 227 -17.38 -13.65 1.28
CA LYS A 227 -16.00 -13.70 0.80
C LYS A 227 -15.41 -12.31 0.90
N PHE A 228 -14.54 -12.09 1.88
CA PHE A 228 -13.75 -10.87 1.92
C PHE A 228 -12.75 -10.81 0.76
N GLU A 229 -12.65 -9.64 0.15
CA GLU A 229 -11.62 -9.34 -0.84
C GLU A 229 -10.34 -8.88 -0.16
N TRP A 230 -10.49 -8.02 0.86
CA TRP A 230 -9.42 -7.56 1.73
C TRP A 230 -10.02 -7.06 3.05
N LEU A 231 -9.21 -7.14 4.11
CA LEU A 231 -9.53 -6.67 5.45
C LEU A 231 -8.33 -5.88 5.96
N GLU A 232 -8.50 -4.61 6.27
CA GLU A 232 -7.46 -3.75 6.84
C GLU A 232 -7.84 -3.35 8.25
N PHE A 233 -6.90 -3.37 9.19
CA PHE A 233 -7.13 -2.85 10.53
C PHE A 233 -5.94 -2.06 11.07
N GLU A 234 -6.24 -1.19 12.03
CA GLU A 234 -5.29 -0.38 12.76
C GLU A 234 -5.63 -0.40 14.26
N LEU A 235 -4.59 -0.29 15.07
CA LEU A 235 -4.67 -0.10 16.52
C LEU A 235 -4.20 1.31 16.83
N ILE A 236 -5.05 2.09 17.51
CA ILE A 236 -4.75 3.48 17.84
C ILE A 236 -5.02 3.71 19.32
N LYS A 237 -4.08 4.36 20.00
CA LYS A 237 -4.26 4.84 21.37
C LYS A 237 -5.23 6.02 21.37
N LYS A 238 -6.23 5.98 22.25
CA LYS A 238 -7.21 7.05 22.36
C LYS A 238 -6.61 8.27 23.05
N ASP A 239 -6.89 9.45 22.51
CA ASP A 239 -6.69 10.69 23.24
C ASP A 239 -7.88 10.93 24.17
N LYS A 240 -7.63 11.60 25.31
CA LYS A 240 -8.67 11.92 26.29
C LYS A 240 -9.83 12.74 25.72
N ASN A 241 -9.60 13.43 24.60
CA ASN A 241 -10.57 14.31 23.95
C ASN A 241 -11.22 13.67 22.70
N THR A 242 -10.88 12.42 22.34
CA THR A 242 -11.47 11.77 21.18
C THR A 242 -12.91 11.35 21.51
N LYS A 243 -13.88 11.92 20.78
CA LYS A 243 -15.29 11.49 20.86
C LYS A 243 -15.42 10.03 20.41
N SER A 244 -16.36 9.30 20.99
CA SER A 244 -16.67 7.96 20.50
C SER A 244 -17.33 8.04 19.11
N PRO A 245 -17.26 6.96 18.30
CA PRO A 245 -17.94 6.91 17.01
C PRO A 245 -19.45 7.20 17.11
N TRP A 246 -20.08 6.74 18.19
CA TRP A 246 -21.49 7.01 18.47
C TRP A 246 -21.77 8.48 18.77
N GLN A 247 -20.98 9.09 19.66
CA GLN A 247 -21.12 10.51 19.99
C GLN A 247 -20.86 11.40 18.78
N GLN A 248 -19.84 11.06 17.99
CA GLN A 248 -19.56 11.76 16.74
C GLN A 248 -20.74 11.65 15.77
N PHE A 249 -21.29 10.44 15.58
CA PHE A 249 -22.46 10.25 14.74
C PHE A 249 -23.70 11.01 15.24
N GLN A 250 -23.95 11.03 16.56
CA GLN A 250 -25.04 11.82 17.15
C GLN A 250 -24.84 13.32 16.94
N ASP A 251 -23.62 13.82 17.13
CA ASP A 251 -23.28 15.21 16.86
C ASP A 251 -23.49 15.54 15.38
N ASP A 252 -23.09 14.66 14.46
CA ASP A 252 -23.27 14.86 13.02
C ASP A 252 -24.75 14.85 12.63
N LEU A 253 -25.56 13.99 13.24
CA LEU A 253 -27.03 13.99 13.08
C LEU A 253 -27.66 15.29 13.60
N ASN A 254 -27.18 15.80 14.74
CA ASN A 254 -27.72 17.00 15.40
C ASN A 254 -27.22 18.31 14.76
N ASN A 255 -25.98 18.33 14.25
CA ASN A 255 -25.32 19.51 13.67
C ASN A 255 -25.62 19.71 12.18
N LYS A 256 -26.66 19.08 11.63
CA LYS A 256 -27.15 19.42 10.29
C LYS A 256 -27.43 20.92 10.22
N TYR A 257 -26.56 21.64 9.52
CA TYR A 257 -26.72 23.04 9.19
C TYR A 257 -28.10 23.27 8.58
N ILE A 258 -28.89 24.07 9.30
CA ILE A 258 -30.00 24.84 8.76
C ILE A 258 -29.45 25.59 7.54
N TYR A 259 -29.74 25.13 6.32
CA TYR A 259 -29.64 26.01 5.16
C TYR A 259 -30.78 27.04 5.25
N THR A 260 -30.57 28.11 6.02
CA THR A 260 -31.06 29.41 5.59
C THR A 260 -30.23 29.80 4.38
N LYS A 261 -30.74 29.40 3.21
CA LYS A 261 -30.59 29.83 1.81
C LYS A 261 -29.60 30.93 1.35
N GLU A 262 -28.73 31.53 2.16
CA GLU A 262 -28.06 32.80 1.79
C GLU A 262 -26.54 32.81 1.69
N GLU A 263 -25.76 31.82 2.15
CA GLU A 263 -24.30 31.95 2.07
C GLU A 263 -23.64 30.97 1.08
N LYS A 264 -23.25 31.57 -0.04
CA LYS A 264 -22.46 31.03 -1.15
C LYS A 264 -20.96 31.12 -0.84
N LEU A 265 -20.25 30.07 -1.27
CA LEU A 265 -18.81 29.99 -1.57
C LEU A 265 -17.78 30.14 -0.42
N ASN A 266 -17.16 29.00 -0.06
CA ASN A 266 -15.72 28.81 -0.27
C ASN A 266 -15.38 27.31 -0.25
N TYR A 267 -14.87 26.82 -1.38
CA TYR A 267 -14.36 25.47 -1.55
C TYR A 267 -12.93 25.42 -1.02
N GLU A 268 -12.73 24.97 0.21
CA GLU A 268 -11.47 24.36 0.69
C GLU A 268 -11.72 23.74 2.07
N ILE A 269 -11.67 22.40 2.11
CA ILE A 269 -11.80 21.54 3.31
C ILE A 269 -13.17 21.65 4.01
N VAL A 270 -14.23 21.14 3.37
CA VAL A 270 -15.56 21.05 3.97
C VAL A 270 -15.81 19.59 4.39
N ASN A 271 -15.89 19.35 5.69
CA ASN A 271 -16.45 18.13 6.25
C ASN A 271 -17.85 17.94 5.66
N HIS A 272 -17.95 16.90 4.85
CA HIS A 272 -19.03 16.56 3.95
C HIS A 272 -20.42 16.53 4.63
N HIS A 273 -21.24 17.53 4.31
CA HIS A 273 -22.62 17.66 4.78
C HIS A 273 -23.56 16.77 3.97
N THR A 274 -24.23 15.81 4.63
CA THR A 274 -25.20 14.95 3.96
C THR A 274 -26.58 15.02 4.60
N GLU A 275 -27.59 15.34 3.80
CA GLU A 275 -28.98 15.32 4.25
C GLU A 275 -29.45 13.86 4.44
N LEU A 276 -29.80 13.47 5.66
CA LEU A 276 -30.54 12.21 5.92
C LEU A 276 -31.78 12.13 5.02
N ILE A 277 -31.79 11.17 4.11
CA ILE A 277 -32.90 10.86 3.21
C ILE A 277 -33.91 9.96 3.92
N GLU A 278 -33.41 8.91 4.58
CA GLU A 278 -34.25 7.83 5.10
C GLU A 278 -33.63 7.24 6.37
N ASN A 279 -34.49 6.85 7.31
CA ASN A 279 -34.11 6.04 8.46
C ASN A 279 -34.96 4.76 8.44
N LEU A 280 -34.32 3.64 8.11
CA LEU A 280 -34.93 2.32 8.08
C LEU A 280 -34.70 1.60 9.41
N LYS A 281 -35.74 0.94 9.91
CA LYS A 281 -35.70 0.18 11.16
C LYS A 281 -35.80 -1.30 10.87
N PHE A 282 -34.98 -2.07 11.57
CA PHE A 282 -34.83 -3.51 11.44
C PHE A 282 -35.01 -4.19 12.79
N ASP A 283 -35.00 -5.52 12.79
CA ASP A 283 -35.05 -6.33 13.99
C ASP A 283 -33.92 -5.97 14.97
N ASN A 284 -34.12 -6.28 16.26
CA ASN A 284 -33.17 -5.98 17.34
C ASN A 284 -32.80 -4.50 17.48
N GLN A 285 -33.71 -3.60 17.07
CA GLN A 285 -33.53 -2.16 17.11
C GLN A 285 -32.37 -1.64 16.24
N VAL A 286 -31.91 -2.44 15.28
CA VAL A 286 -30.93 -2.01 14.29
C VAL A 286 -31.57 -0.92 13.41
N GLN A 287 -30.82 0.15 13.15
CA GLN A 287 -31.29 1.23 12.28
C GLN A 287 -30.26 1.49 11.17
N MET A 288 -30.75 1.85 9.99
CA MET A 288 -29.90 2.30 8.89
C MET A 288 -30.32 3.70 8.45
N PHE A 289 -29.35 4.60 8.49
CA PHE A 289 -29.48 5.99 8.10
C PHE A 289 -28.87 6.17 6.71
N LYS A 290 -29.70 6.59 5.74
CA LYS A 290 -29.28 6.87 4.37
C LYS A 290 -29.10 8.36 4.16
N PHE A 291 -28.02 8.75 3.51
CA PHE A 291 -27.59 10.13 3.38
C PHE A 291 -27.48 10.56 1.91
N PHE A 292 -27.87 11.80 1.60
CA PHE A 292 -27.84 12.38 0.24
C PHE A 292 -26.45 12.89 -0.11
N ASP A 293 -26.06 12.70 -1.38
CA ASP A 293 -24.84 13.19 -2.04
C ASP A 293 -23.54 12.45 -1.71
N HIS A 294 -23.51 11.63 -0.66
CA HIS A 294 -22.42 10.68 -0.48
C HIS A 294 -22.99 9.30 -0.23
N TYR A 295 -22.59 8.37 -1.10
CA TYR A 295 -22.86 6.94 -1.09
C TYR A 295 -22.51 6.28 0.26
N TYR A 296 -23.13 6.64 1.38
CA TYR A 296 -22.83 6.13 2.72
C TYR A 296 -24.12 5.81 3.45
N ASN A 297 -24.26 4.54 3.85
CA ASN A 297 -25.25 4.10 4.80
C ASN A 297 -24.58 3.94 6.16
N VAL A 298 -25.16 4.56 7.19
CA VAL A 298 -24.72 4.36 8.57
C VAL A 298 -25.67 3.38 9.24
N ILE A 299 -25.15 2.23 9.68
CA ILE A 299 -25.90 1.23 10.42
C ILE A 299 -25.55 1.37 11.89
N THR A 300 -26.57 1.46 12.74
CA THR A 300 -26.41 1.51 14.19
C THR A 300 -26.93 0.23 14.81
N VAL A 301 -26.11 -0.38 15.67
CA VAL A 301 -26.41 -1.66 16.33
C VAL A 301 -26.35 -1.45 17.84
N PRO A 302 -27.50 -1.37 18.53
CA PRO A 302 -27.52 -1.03 19.96
C PRO A 302 -26.78 -2.02 20.85
N ASN A 303 -26.90 -3.31 20.55
CA ASN A 303 -26.17 -4.36 21.26
C ASN A 303 -25.77 -5.48 20.28
N PRO A 304 -24.54 -5.44 19.73
CA PRO A 304 -24.09 -6.46 18.80
C PRO A 304 -23.89 -7.83 19.48
N GLY A 305 -23.65 -7.89 20.80
CA GLY A 305 -23.47 -9.15 21.53
C GLY A 305 -22.19 -9.96 21.22
N TRP A 306 -21.48 -9.67 20.12
CA TRP A 306 -20.19 -10.28 19.77
C TRP A 306 -18.97 -9.39 20.06
N LEU A 307 -19.18 -8.11 20.37
CA LEU A 307 -18.11 -7.21 20.81
C LEU A 307 -18.07 -7.19 22.34
N PRO A 308 -16.89 -7.33 22.97
CA PRO A 308 -16.77 -7.23 24.42
C PRO A 308 -17.02 -5.79 24.89
N SER A 309 -17.84 -5.63 25.94
CA SER A 309 -18.04 -4.38 26.67
C SER A 309 -18.48 -3.17 25.82
N VAL A 310 -19.66 -3.27 25.22
CA VAL A 310 -20.28 -2.17 24.45
C VAL A 310 -21.15 -1.31 25.37
N THR A 311 -20.73 -0.06 25.64
CA THR A 311 -21.51 0.91 26.44
C THR A 311 -22.38 1.84 25.58
N GLU A 312 -22.09 1.94 24.29
CA GLU A 312 -22.78 2.78 23.33
C GLU A 312 -23.07 1.98 22.04
N PRO A 313 -24.12 2.32 21.26
CA PRO A 313 -24.40 1.63 20.01
C PRO A 313 -23.19 1.58 19.07
N LEU A 314 -22.96 0.42 18.44
CA LEU A 314 -21.95 0.28 17.41
C LEU A 314 -22.39 1.04 16.16
N VAL A 315 -21.47 1.80 15.57
CA VAL A 315 -21.67 2.52 14.31
C VAL A 315 -20.86 1.83 13.22
N ILE A 316 -21.54 1.43 12.14
CA ILE A 316 -20.94 0.79 10.96
C ILE A 316 -21.22 1.69 9.76
N ASN A 317 -20.17 2.19 9.13
CA ASN A 317 -20.27 3.05 7.96
C ASN A 317 -20.04 2.21 6.70
N CYS A 318 -21.08 1.95 5.92
CA CYS A 318 -20.99 1.14 4.71
C CYS A 318 -21.36 1.98 3.48
N PRO A 319 -20.40 2.30 2.60
CA PRO A 319 -20.72 2.91 1.33
C PRO A 319 -21.71 2.13 0.47
N THR A 320 -22.53 2.83 -0.34
CA THR A 320 -23.46 2.23 -1.32
C THR A 320 -22.81 1.93 -2.67
N ASP A 321 -21.48 1.89 -2.75
CA ASP A 321 -20.74 1.62 -3.99
C ASP A 321 -20.66 0.11 -4.28
N TYR A 322 -20.29 -0.26 -5.52
CA TYR A 322 -20.29 -1.66 -6.01
C TYR A 322 -19.47 -2.65 -5.18
N ASP A 323 -18.46 -2.16 -4.48
CA ASP A 323 -17.69 -2.92 -3.50
C ASP A 323 -18.31 -2.64 -2.13
N LEU A 324 -18.95 -3.63 -1.49
CA LEU A 324 -19.49 -3.51 -0.13
C LEU A 324 -18.33 -3.32 0.87
N LYS A 325 -17.85 -2.08 0.94
CA LYS A 325 -16.84 -1.62 1.88
C LYS A 325 -17.58 -1.19 3.13
N CYS A 326 -17.07 -1.55 4.30
CA CYS A 326 -17.63 -1.11 5.56
C CYS A 326 -16.50 -0.78 6.53
N TYR A 327 -16.68 0.30 7.26
CA TYR A 327 -15.75 0.82 8.25
C TYR A 327 -16.36 0.74 9.64
N ILE A 328 -15.60 0.23 10.60
CA ILE A 328 -15.99 0.08 12.00
C ILE A 328 -14.85 0.57 12.88
N THR A 329 -15.20 1.29 13.94
CA THR A 329 -14.28 1.59 15.03
C THR A 329 -14.94 1.18 16.33
N HIS A 330 -14.22 0.46 17.17
CA HIS A 330 -14.69 0.13 18.51
C HIS A 330 -13.55 0.17 19.51
N ASP A 331 -13.96 0.13 20.78
CA ASP A 331 -13.06 0.14 21.91
C ASP A 331 -12.28 -1.17 22.00
N PHE A 332 -11.01 -1.03 22.33
CA PHE A 332 -10.09 -2.11 22.68
C PHE A 332 -9.52 -1.84 24.07
N THR A 333 -8.90 -2.86 24.66
CA THR A 333 -8.36 -2.82 26.03
C THR A 333 -7.45 -1.61 26.31
N ASN A 334 -7.41 -1.15 27.57
CA ASN A 334 -6.47 -0.13 28.08
C ASN A 334 -6.36 1.18 27.27
N ASN A 335 -7.51 1.80 26.94
CA ASN A 335 -7.60 3.05 26.16
C ASN A 335 -7.14 2.94 24.69
N TRP A 336 -7.20 1.75 24.11
CA TRP A 336 -6.99 1.57 22.68
C TRP A 336 -8.32 1.50 21.94
N LYS A 337 -8.28 1.74 20.64
CA LYS A 337 -9.37 1.44 19.72
C LYS A 337 -8.84 0.58 18.57
N VAL A 338 -9.69 -0.31 18.08
CA VAL A 338 -9.46 -1.02 16.83
C VAL A 338 -10.35 -0.34 15.80
N SER A 339 -9.73 0.09 14.71
CA SER A 339 -10.41 0.61 13.52
C SER A 339 -10.15 -0.37 12.39
N TYR A 340 -11.19 -0.76 11.67
CA TYR A 340 -11.04 -1.69 10.57
C TYR A 340 -11.99 -1.40 9.42
N LEU A 341 -11.48 -1.69 8.24
CA LEU A 341 -12.11 -1.49 6.95
C LEU A 341 -12.09 -2.82 6.21
N TYR A 342 -13.24 -3.26 5.73
CA TYR A 342 -13.37 -4.53 5.04
C TYR A 342 -14.17 -4.39 3.76
N SER A 343 -13.73 -5.07 2.70
CA SER A 343 -14.51 -5.28 1.48
C SER A 343 -14.93 -6.73 1.40
N PHE A 344 -16.20 -6.98 1.09
CA PHE A 344 -16.70 -8.34 0.93
C PHE A 344 -17.64 -8.48 -0.25
N THR A 345 -17.68 -9.69 -0.80
CA THR A 345 -18.63 -10.11 -1.82
C THR A 345 -19.56 -11.15 -1.22
N ILE A 346 -20.84 -11.04 -1.58
CA ILE A 346 -21.87 -12.02 -1.25
C ILE A 346 -22.14 -12.82 -2.52
N ASN A 347 -22.24 -14.15 -2.41
CA ASN A 347 -22.42 -15.01 -3.57
C ASN A 347 -23.69 -14.62 -4.37
N TYR A 348 -23.49 -14.18 -5.62
CA TYR A 348 -24.45 -13.53 -6.54
C TYR A 348 -25.71 -14.34 -6.86
N LYS A 349 -26.71 -14.32 -5.98
CA LYS A 349 -28.11 -14.59 -6.39
C LYS A 349 -29.11 -13.52 -5.96
N ASN A 350 -28.76 -12.68 -4.98
CA ASN A 350 -29.61 -11.58 -4.53
C ASN A 350 -28.86 -10.28 -4.71
N ASN A 351 -29.52 -9.28 -5.30
CA ASN A 351 -28.97 -7.95 -5.51
C ASN A 351 -28.65 -7.33 -4.13
N PRO A 352 -27.42 -6.85 -3.86
CA PRO A 352 -27.05 -6.27 -2.57
C PRO A 352 -27.77 -4.94 -2.27
N ASP A 353 -28.45 -4.36 -3.26
CA ASP A 353 -29.19 -3.09 -3.17
C ASP A 353 -30.56 -3.21 -2.49
N ASN A 354 -30.99 -4.42 -2.09
CA ASN A 354 -32.19 -4.53 -1.27
C ASN A 354 -31.84 -4.21 0.19
N ASP A 355 -32.33 -3.08 0.69
CA ASP A 355 -32.23 -2.70 2.11
C ASP A 355 -33.27 -3.44 2.97
N ASP A 356 -33.30 -4.77 2.85
CA ASP A 356 -34.16 -5.66 3.62
C ASP A 356 -33.42 -6.27 4.82
N GLN A 357 -34.17 -6.95 5.70
CA GLN A 357 -33.63 -7.58 6.90
C GLN A 357 -32.50 -8.58 6.59
N ASN A 358 -32.58 -9.28 5.45
CA ASN A 358 -31.59 -10.27 5.08
C ASN A 358 -30.25 -9.62 4.67
N SER A 359 -30.30 -8.53 3.90
CA SER A 359 -29.11 -7.73 3.55
C SER A 359 -28.44 -7.13 4.78
N ILE A 360 -29.21 -6.58 5.72
CA ILE A 360 -28.67 -6.08 6.99
C ILE A 360 -28.02 -7.20 7.80
N ASN A 361 -28.67 -8.36 7.94
CA ASN A 361 -28.10 -9.51 8.64
C ASN A 361 -26.75 -9.94 8.02
N GLN A 362 -26.63 -9.95 6.69
CA GLN A 362 -25.38 -10.27 6.00
C GLN A 362 -24.27 -9.25 6.27
N LYS A 363 -24.58 -7.95 6.29
CA LYS A 363 -23.61 -6.89 6.66
C LYS A 363 -23.13 -7.07 8.10
N LEU A 364 -24.02 -7.44 9.01
CA LEU A 364 -23.71 -7.69 10.43
C LEU A 364 -22.88 -8.97 10.63
N ASP A 365 -23.20 -10.05 9.92
CA ASP A 365 -22.42 -11.28 9.94
C ASP A 365 -21.00 -11.05 9.40
N ALA A 366 -20.85 -10.23 8.35
CA ALA A 366 -19.54 -9.82 7.84
C ALA A 366 -18.77 -9.01 8.89
N ALA A 367 -19.41 -8.03 9.54
CA ALA A 367 -18.79 -7.25 10.61
C ALA A 367 -18.27 -8.12 11.77
N LYS A 368 -19.08 -9.10 12.20
CA LYS A 368 -18.72 -10.05 13.26
C LYS A 368 -17.54 -10.91 12.87
N LEU A 369 -17.53 -11.44 11.65
CA LEU A 369 -16.45 -12.29 11.16
C LEU A 369 -15.14 -11.51 11.01
N ALA A 370 -15.19 -10.28 10.49
CA ALA A 370 -14.04 -9.39 10.42
C ALA A 370 -13.42 -9.17 11.80
N TYR A 371 -14.25 -8.87 12.81
CA TYR A 371 -13.81 -8.75 14.20
C TYR A 371 -13.12 -10.02 14.70
N GLN A 372 -13.70 -11.21 14.48
CA GLN A 372 -13.12 -12.48 14.94
C GLN A 372 -11.76 -12.78 14.31
N ILE A 373 -11.57 -12.41 13.04
CA ILE A 373 -10.28 -12.55 12.35
C ILE A 373 -9.26 -11.59 12.98
N ILE A 374 -9.61 -10.30 13.13
CA ILE A 374 -8.71 -9.28 13.71
C ILE A 374 -8.32 -9.65 15.14
N GLU A 375 -9.29 -10.02 15.97
CA GLU A 375 -9.04 -10.47 17.35
C GLU A 375 -8.04 -11.62 17.35
N SER A 376 -8.23 -12.62 16.49
CA SER A 376 -7.32 -13.76 16.41
C SER A 376 -5.91 -13.39 15.96
N VAL A 377 -5.78 -12.38 15.08
CA VAL A 377 -4.48 -11.87 14.62
C VAL A 377 -3.76 -11.14 15.75
N ILE A 378 -4.48 -10.32 16.52
CA ILE A 378 -3.94 -9.63 17.70
C ILE A 378 -3.52 -10.66 18.77
N GLU A 379 -4.36 -11.66 19.06
CA GLU A 379 -4.06 -12.76 19.99
C GLU A 379 -2.79 -13.53 19.59
N GLU A 380 -2.56 -13.78 18.30
CA GLU A 380 -1.34 -14.46 17.83
C GLU A 380 -0.08 -13.60 18.05
N MET A 381 -0.22 -12.27 17.92
CA MET A 381 0.89 -11.34 18.16
C MET A 381 1.17 -11.16 19.66
N GLN A 382 0.22 -11.44 20.55
CA GLN A 382 0.40 -11.26 21.99
C GLN A 382 1.44 -12.22 22.56
N VAL A 383 2.32 -11.67 23.40
CA VAL A 383 3.25 -12.46 24.20
C VAL A 383 2.61 -12.69 25.56
N ASN A 384 1.99 -13.85 25.73
CA ASN A 384 1.49 -14.27 27.04
C ASN A 384 2.69 -14.66 27.91
N HIS A 385 2.81 -14.02 29.07
CA HIS A 385 3.81 -14.35 30.08
C HIS A 385 3.49 -15.65 30.82
#